data_AF-A0A946EE55-F1
#
_entry.id   AF-A0A946EE55-F1
#
_cell.length_a   1.000
_cell.length_b   1.000
_cell.length_c   1.000
_cell.angle_alpha   90.00
_cell.angle_beta   90.00
_cell.angle_gamma   90.00
#
_symmetry.space_group_name_H-M   'P 1'
#
loop_
_entity.id
_entity.type
_entity.pdbx_description
1 polymer ?
#
loop_
_entity_poly.entity_id
_entity_poly.type
_entity_poly.pdbx_seq_one_letter_code
_entity_poly.pdbx_strand_id
1 'polypeptide(L)'
;MRSFWVAMVLWVFAVPVSAQDFNTGMAAYKSGNFSTALEEWEPLAEQGNAFAQFNLGIMYDYDFGDYKKAVKWYALSAAQGLNAAQFNLGVMYDYGYGVPKDFILAHLWFDLAGTNDHKDGFKNRDVMAQKMSDEDISKAQAMAVKCLDSAYQDCGH
;
A
#
# COMPACT_ATOMS: atom_id res chain seq x y z
N MET A 1 56.04 35.67 5.73
CA MET A 1 56.49 34.34 5.24
C MET A 1 55.79 33.27 6.04
N ARG A 2 55.17 32.31 5.33
CA ARG A 2 54.72 30.96 5.74
C ARG A 2 53.51 30.88 6.69
N SER A 3 52.31 30.57 6.17
CA SER A 3 51.77 29.24 5.79
C SER A 3 51.37 28.42 7.03
N PHE A 4 50.08 28.19 7.36
CA PHE A 4 49.00 27.42 6.70
C PHE A 4 48.84 25.98 7.29
N TRP A 5 47.58 25.50 7.36
CA TRP A 5 47.09 24.09 7.43
C TRP A 5 47.03 23.42 8.83
N VAL A 6 46.08 22.56 9.24
CA VAL A 6 45.04 21.65 8.66
C VAL A 6 44.30 21.03 9.89
N ALA A 7 43.13 20.40 9.90
CA ALA A 7 41.92 20.32 9.08
C ALA A 7 40.91 19.53 9.93
N MET A 8 39.63 19.88 9.85
CA MET A 8 38.53 19.08 10.37
C MET A 8 38.17 18.05 9.29
N VAL A 9 38.57 16.79 9.49
CA VAL A 9 38.18 15.68 8.63
C VAL A 9 37.05 14.94 9.30
N LEU A 10 35.81 15.31 8.98
CA LEU A 10 34.64 14.47 9.22
C LEU A 10 34.65 13.39 8.15
N TRP A 11 35.09 12.19 8.51
CA TRP A 11 34.76 10.98 7.76
C TRP A 11 33.27 10.71 7.93
N VAL A 12 32.45 11.26 7.04
CA VAL A 12 31.15 10.66 6.76
C VAL A 12 31.47 9.41 5.96
N PHE A 13 31.41 8.24 6.61
CA PHE A 13 31.27 7.00 5.86
C PHE A 13 29.96 7.10 5.10
N ALA A 14 30.04 7.48 3.81
CA ALA A 14 28.98 7.21 2.88
C ALA A 14 28.90 5.69 2.79
N VAL A 15 27.97 5.08 3.55
CA VAL A 15 27.50 3.74 3.22
C VAL A 15 27.06 3.86 1.77
N PRO A 16 27.61 3.05 0.84
CA PRO A 16 27.08 3.05 -0.51
C PRO A 16 25.62 2.68 -0.38
N VAL A 17 24.73 3.63 -0.66
CA VAL A 17 23.35 3.32 -1.01
C VAL A 17 23.50 2.48 -2.26
N SER A 18 23.53 1.14 -2.10
CA SER A 18 23.26 0.26 -3.23
C SER A 18 21.95 0.78 -3.81
N ALA A 19 21.95 1.13 -5.10
CA ALA A 19 20.73 1.57 -5.75
C ALA A 19 19.69 0.47 -5.52
N GLN A 20 18.72 0.76 -4.64
CA GLN A 20 17.69 -0.20 -4.26
C GLN A 20 16.98 -0.63 -5.55
N ASP A 21 17.01 -1.92 -5.82
CA ASP A 21 16.44 -2.47 -7.04
C ASP A 21 15.18 -3.23 -6.69
N PHE A 22 14.04 -2.64 -7.03
CA PHE A 22 12.73 -3.28 -6.88
C PHE A 22 12.71 -4.70 -7.47
N ASN A 23 13.45 -4.94 -8.55
CA ASN A 23 13.53 -6.27 -9.18
C ASN A 23 14.35 -7.26 -8.37
N THR A 24 15.35 -6.82 -7.61
CA THR A 24 16.09 -7.68 -6.67
C THR A 24 15.14 -8.16 -5.57
N GLY A 25 14.34 -7.26 -4.99
CA GLY A 25 13.30 -7.65 -4.03
C GLY A 25 12.30 -8.65 -4.63
N MET A 26 11.88 -8.43 -5.88
CA MET A 26 10.99 -9.34 -6.60
C MET A 26 11.62 -10.72 -6.86
N ALA A 27 12.90 -10.77 -7.25
CA ALA A 27 13.62 -12.02 -7.44
C ALA A 27 13.79 -12.77 -6.11
N ALA A 28 14.14 -12.06 -5.05
CA ALA A 28 14.25 -12.61 -3.70
C ALA A 28 12.91 -13.20 -3.23
N TYR A 29 11.81 -12.45 -3.38
CA TYR A 29 10.46 -12.91 -3.05
C TYR A 29 10.09 -14.20 -3.80
N LYS A 30 10.31 -14.23 -5.11
CA LYS A 30 10.04 -15.41 -5.96
C LYS A 30 10.86 -16.65 -5.55
N SER A 31 12.04 -16.46 -4.98
CA SER A 31 12.87 -17.54 -4.43
C SER A 31 12.55 -17.94 -2.99
N GLY A 32 11.58 -17.28 -2.34
CA GLY A 32 11.26 -17.49 -0.91
C GLY A 32 12.27 -16.84 0.05
N ASN A 33 13.17 -15.99 -0.44
CA ASN A 33 14.08 -15.22 0.40
C ASN A 33 13.39 -13.93 0.86
N PHE A 34 12.49 -14.07 1.84
CA PHE A 34 11.71 -12.96 2.37
C PHE A 34 12.55 -11.91 3.11
N SER A 35 13.69 -12.30 3.70
CA SER A 35 14.59 -11.35 4.37
C SER A 35 15.14 -10.34 3.38
N THR A 36 15.70 -10.81 2.25
CA THR A 36 16.22 -9.91 1.22
C THR A 36 15.11 -9.13 0.52
N ALA A 37 13.93 -9.72 0.32
CA ALA A 37 12.79 -8.99 -0.23
C ALA A 37 12.38 -7.80 0.67
N LEU A 38 12.35 -8.00 2.00
CA LEU A 38 12.12 -6.92 2.96
C LEU A 38 13.21 -5.84 2.89
N GLU A 39 14.49 -6.24 2.93
CA GLU A 39 15.63 -5.32 2.87
C GLU A 39 15.60 -4.41 1.64
N GLU A 40 15.17 -4.94 0.48
CA GLU A 40 15.05 -4.17 -0.76
C GLU A 40 13.78 -3.32 -0.84
N TRP A 41 12.63 -3.82 -0.37
CA TRP A 41 11.35 -3.14 -0.51
C TRP A 41 11.01 -2.15 0.61
N GLU A 42 11.45 -2.36 1.85
CA GLU A 42 11.14 -1.46 2.97
C GLU A 42 11.60 -0.01 2.70
N PRO A 43 12.86 0.26 2.29
CA PRO A 43 13.29 1.62 2.03
C PRO A 43 12.57 2.29 0.85
N LEU A 44 12.23 1.51 -0.19
CA LEU A 44 11.48 2.00 -1.34
C LEU A 44 10.03 2.36 -0.94
N ALA A 45 9.42 1.52 -0.12
CA ALA A 45 8.06 1.72 0.37
C ALA A 45 7.97 2.94 1.31
N GLU A 46 8.99 3.15 2.16
CA GLU A 46 9.13 4.34 3.00
C GLU A 46 9.29 5.63 2.18
N GLN A 47 9.91 5.54 1.01
CA GLN A 47 10.03 6.65 0.05
C GLN A 47 8.76 6.84 -0.82
N GLY A 48 7.70 6.08 -0.56
CA GLY A 48 6.42 6.24 -1.24
C GLY A 48 6.25 5.38 -2.50
N ASN A 49 7.15 4.45 -2.81
CA ASN A 49 6.97 3.59 -3.99
C ASN A 49 5.73 2.69 -3.82
N ALA A 50 4.66 2.97 -4.58
CA ALA A 50 3.38 2.25 -4.47
C ALA A 50 3.49 0.74 -4.71
N PHE A 51 4.38 0.30 -5.61
CA PHE A 51 4.59 -1.13 -5.89
C PHE A 51 5.33 -1.83 -4.75
N ALA A 52 6.33 -1.19 -4.16
CA ALA A 52 7.03 -1.73 -2.98
C ALA A 52 6.08 -1.82 -1.79
N GLN A 53 5.27 -0.77 -1.55
CA GLN A 53 4.22 -0.80 -0.53
C GLN A 53 3.24 -1.94 -0.79
N PHE A 54 2.74 -2.11 -2.01
CA PHE A 54 1.84 -3.22 -2.35
C PHE A 54 2.47 -4.59 -2.07
N ASN A 55 3.71 -4.80 -2.49
CA ASN A 55 4.39 -6.08 -2.28
C ASN A 55 4.71 -6.36 -0.81
N LEU A 56 5.04 -5.34 -0.01
CA LEU A 56 5.11 -5.50 1.44
C LEU A 56 3.75 -5.88 2.02
N GLY A 57 2.67 -5.28 1.52
CA GLY A 57 1.30 -5.67 1.86
C GLY A 57 1.06 -7.16 1.63
N ILE A 58 1.41 -7.66 0.44
CA ILE A 58 1.32 -9.09 0.08
C ILE A 58 2.14 -9.96 1.02
N MET A 59 3.41 -9.61 1.28
CA MET A 59 4.27 -10.39 2.17
C MET A 59 3.70 -10.50 3.59
N TYR A 60 3.23 -9.38 4.15
CA TYR A 60 2.67 -9.38 5.50
C TYR A 60 1.34 -10.14 5.57
N ASP A 61 0.55 -10.14 4.50
CA ASP A 61 -0.74 -10.83 4.38
C ASP A 61 -0.58 -12.35 4.25
N TYR A 62 0.20 -12.80 3.26
CA TYR A 62 0.28 -14.21 2.87
C TYR A 62 1.43 -14.99 3.53
N ASP A 63 2.56 -14.33 3.79
CA ASP A 63 3.79 -15.03 4.20
C ASP A 63 4.07 -14.90 5.70
N PHE A 64 3.72 -13.76 6.32
CA PHE A 64 3.95 -13.51 7.74
C PHE A 64 2.69 -13.57 8.62
N GLY A 65 1.50 -13.38 8.03
CA GLY A 65 0.23 -13.34 8.77
C GLY A 65 0.08 -12.13 9.70
N ASP A 66 0.82 -11.05 9.48
CA ASP A 66 0.66 -9.77 10.19
C ASP A 66 -0.27 -8.85 9.41
N TYR A 67 -1.57 -9.13 9.51
CA TYR A 67 -2.60 -8.40 8.78
C TYR A 67 -2.62 -6.89 9.11
N LYS A 68 -2.19 -6.48 10.31
CA LYS A 68 -2.14 -5.05 10.65
C LYS A 68 -1.11 -4.32 9.82
N LYS A 69 0.08 -4.92 9.64
CA LYS A 69 1.09 -4.38 8.73
C LYS A 69 0.66 -4.47 7.28
N ALA A 70 -0.01 -5.55 6.87
CA ALA A 70 -0.55 -5.66 5.52
C ALA A 70 -1.52 -4.50 5.20
N VAL A 71 -2.48 -4.23 6.09
CA VAL A 71 -3.42 -3.09 5.94
C VAL A 71 -2.66 -1.77 5.80
N LYS A 72 -1.67 -1.50 6.67
CA LYS A 72 -0.87 -0.27 6.60
C LYS A 72 -0.29 -0.09 5.19
N TRP A 73 0.34 -1.13 4.66
CA TRP A 73 1.03 -1.05 3.38
C TRP A 73 0.08 -1.01 2.18
N TYR A 74 -1.00 -1.79 2.21
CA TYR A 74 -2.06 -1.69 1.22
C TYR A 74 -2.71 -0.30 1.21
N ALA A 75 -2.99 0.30 2.37
CA ALA A 75 -3.56 1.65 2.47
C ALA A 75 -2.67 2.72 1.83
N LEU A 76 -1.37 2.69 2.09
CA LEU A 76 -0.42 3.62 1.47
C LEU A 76 -0.36 3.47 -0.06
N SER A 77 -0.39 2.23 -0.55
CA SER A 77 -0.38 1.95 -1.99
C SER A 77 -1.71 2.30 -2.66
N ALA A 78 -2.83 2.02 -2.00
CA ALA A 78 -4.19 2.29 -2.45
C ALA A 78 -4.47 3.81 -2.55
N ALA A 79 -3.90 4.60 -1.63
CA ALA A 79 -3.90 6.06 -1.65
C ALA A 79 -3.06 6.68 -2.78
N GLN A 80 -2.42 5.84 -3.62
CA GLN A 80 -1.74 6.26 -4.84
C GLN A 80 -2.46 5.76 -6.10
N GLY A 81 -3.66 5.20 -5.96
CA GLY A 81 -4.45 4.73 -7.10
C GLY A 81 -4.12 3.30 -7.56
N LEU A 82 -3.26 2.56 -6.84
CA LEU A 82 -2.93 1.19 -7.27
C LEU A 82 -4.13 0.26 -7.06
N ASN A 83 -4.76 -0.12 -8.16
CA ASN A 83 -6.02 -0.87 -8.19
C ASN A 83 -5.97 -2.22 -7.44
N ALA A 84 -4.84 -2.93 -7.48
CA ALA A 84 -4.64 -4.18 -6.76
C ALA A 84 -4.54 -3.97 -5.23
N ALA A 85 -3.93 -2.87 -4.80
CA ALA A 85 -3.88 -2.51 -3.38
C ALA A 85 -5.27 -2.07 -2.88
N GLN A 86 -6.01 -1.31 -3.68
CA GLN A 86 -7.40 -0.94 -3.39
C GLN A 86 -8.27 -2.20 -3.24
N PHE A 87 -8.17 -3.15 -4.17
CA PHE A 87 -8.90 -4.41 -4.07
C PHE A 87 -8.56 -5.18 -2.79
N ASN A 88 -7.27 -5.37 -2.50
CA ASN A 88 -6.85 -6.09 -1.30
C ASN A 88 -7.27 -5.37 -0.02
N LEU A 89 -7.21 -4.04 0.03
CA LEU A 89 -7.70 -3.28 1.17
C LEU A 89 -9.22 -3.43 1.36
N GLY A 90 -9.98 -3.49 0.26
CA GLY A 90 -11.41 -3.83 0.29
C GLY A 90 -11.66 -5.21 0.90
N VAL A 91 -10.84 -6.21 0.55
CA VAL A 91 -10.87 -7.55 1.17
C VAL A 91 -10.56 -7.48 2.67
N MET A 92 -9.56 -6.70 3.08
CA MET A 92 -9.22 -6.56 4.51
C MET A 92 -10.40 -6.05 5.33
N TYR A 93 -11.15 -5.07 4.81
CA TYR A 93 -12.35 -4.55 5.46
C TYR A 93 -13.57 -5.48 5.40
N ASP A 94 -13.78 -6.26 4.32
CA ASP A 94 -14.89 -7.24 4.23
C ASP A 94 -14.72 -8.37 5.26
N TYR A 95 -13.50 -8.88 5.40
CA TYR A 95 -13.22 -10.00 6.29
C TYR A 95 -12.81 -9.57 7.71
N GLY A 96 -12.37 -8.33 7.89
CA GLY A 96 -11.84 -7.83 9.16
C GLY A 96 -10.44 -8.33 9.46
N TYR A 97 -9.59 -8.44 8.43
CA TYR A 97 -8.19 -8.81 8.59
C TYR A 97 -7.36 -7.60 8.96
N GLY A 98 -6.80 -7.59 10.17
CA GLY A 98 -5.97 -6.48 10.67
C GLY A 98 -6.74 -5.20 11.00
N VAL A 99 -8.00 -5.08 10.57
CA VAL A 99 -8.93 -3.98 10.85
C VAL A 99 -10.30 -4.50 11.27
N PRO A 100 -11.12 -3.70 11.97
CA PRO A 100 -12.53 -4.01 12.15
C PRO A 100 -13.22 -4.19 10.79
N LYS A 101 -14.16 -5.14 10.74
CA LYS A 101 -15.00 -5.34 9.56
C LYS A 101 -15.84 -4.09 9.30
N ASP A 102 -15.82 -3.59 8.07
CA ASP A 102 -16.55 -2.39 7.66
C ASP A 102 -16.96 -2.50 6.18
N PHE A 103 -18.25 -2.73 5.93
CA PHE A 103 -18.74 -2.89 4.55
C PHE A 103 -18.78 -1.58 3.76
N ILE A 104 -18.83 -0.41 4.43
CA ILE A 104 -18.79 0.90 3.76
C ILE A 104 -17.39 1.10 3.18
N LEU A 105 -16.35 0.85 4.00
CA LEU A 105 -14.97 0.96 3.54
C LEU A 105 -14.61 -0.13 2.53
N ALA A 106 -15.10 -1.36 2.71
CA ALA A 106 -14.92 -2.42 1.71
C ALA A 106 -15.54 -2.02 0.35
N HIS A 107 -16.79 -1.53 0.36
CA HIS A 107 -17.46 -1.05 -0.85
C HIS A 107 -16.69 0.09 -1.51
N LEU A 108 -16.26 1.10 -0.75
CA LEU A 108 -15.46 2.22 -1.24
C LEU A 108 -14.20 1.73 -1.98
N TRP A 109 -13.43 0.85 -1.34
CA TRP A 109 -12.16 0.40 -1.92
C TRP A 109 -12.37 -0.50 -3.16
N PHE A 110 -13.42 -1.32 -3.17
CA PHE A 110 -13.78 -2.08 -4.37
C PHE A 110 -14.28 -1.21 -5.53
N ASP A 111 -15.00 -0.12 -5.24
CA ASP A 111 -15.46 0.83 -6.26
C ASP A 111 -14.29 1.59 -6.89
N LEU A 112 -13.34 2.04 -6.07
CA LEU A 112 -12.09 2.65 -6.54
C LEU A 112 -11.26 1.65 -7.35
N ALA A 113 -11.14 0.40 -6.88
CA ALA A 113 -10.42 -0.64 -7.61
C ALA A 113 -11.02 -0.85 -9.01
N GLY A 114 -12.35 -0.96 -9.11
CA GLY A 114 -13.05 -1.09 -10.39
C GLY A 114 -12.90 0.14 -11.29
N THR A 115 -12.94 1.33 -10.70
CA THR A 115 -12.71 2.60 -11.41
C THR A 115 -11.30 2.67 -11.99
N ASN A 116 -10.32 2.08 -11.30
CA ASN A 116 -8.94 1.92 -11.78
C ASN A 116 -8.72 0.59 -12.51
N ASP A 117 -9.73 0.07 -13.20
CA ASP A 117 -9.65 -1.11 -14.08
C ASP A 117 -9.31 -2.45 -13.39
N HIS A 118 -9.49 -2.59 -12.07
CA HIS A 118 -9.44 -3.91 -11.44
C HIS A 118 -10.68 -4.72 -11.84
N LYS A 119 -10.46 -5.80 -12.59
CA LYS A 119 -11.51 -6.66 -13.17
C LYS A 119 -12.58 -7.13 -12.18
N ASP A 120 -12.21 -7.35 -10.92
CA ASP A 120 -13.11 -7.86 -9.87
C ASP A 120 -13.64 -6.74 -8.95
N GLY A 121 -13.22 -5.48 -9.15
CA GLY A 121 -13.59 -4.36 -8.28
C GLY A 121 -15.10 -4.15 -8.20
N PHE A 122 -15.75 -3.85 -9.32
CA PHE A 122 -17.20 -3.61 -9.33
C PHE A 122 -18.02 -4.83 -8.90
N LYS A 123 -17.57 -6.05 -9.24
CA LYS A 123 -18.21 -7.28 -8.79
C LYS A 123 -18.23 -7.36 -7.26
N ASN A 124 -17.09 -7.12 -6.61
CA ASN A 124 -16.98 -7.18 -5.16
C ASN A 124 -17.69 -6.01 -4.47
N ARG A 125 -17.67 -4.81 -5.08
CA ARG A 125 -18.47 -3.67 -4.65
C ARG A 125 -19.96 -4.02 -4.60
N ASP A 126 -20.49 -4.63 -5.65
CA ASP A 126 -21.90 -5.00 -5.73
C ASP A 126 -22.26 -6.08 -4.69
N VAL A 127 -21.33 -6.98 -4.37
CA VAL A 127 -21.49 -7.94 -3.25
C VAL A 127 -21.55 -7.21 -1.90
N MET A 128 -20.76 -6.16 -1.69
CA MET A 128 -20.85 -5.36 -0.45
C MET A 128 -22.18 -4.62 -0.36
N ALA A 129 -22.65 -4.05 -1.47
CA ALA A 129 -23.93 -3.34 -1.52
C ALA A 129 -25.10 -4.22 -1.08
N GLN A 130 -25.10 -5.51 -1.42
CA GLN A 130 -26.14 -6.46 -0.97
C GLN A 130 -26.20 -6.66 0.56
N LYS A 131 -25.15 -6.27 1.30
CA LYS A 131 -25.05 -6.40 2.76
C LYS A 131 -25.37 -5.11 3.51
N MET A 132 -25.71 -4.03 2.81
CA MET A 132 -25.81 -2.66 3.34
C MET A 132 -27.18 -2.04 3.09
N SER A 133 -27.48 -0.96 3.81
CA SER A 133 -28.65 -0.11 3.54
C SER A 133 -28.39 0.82 2.35
N ASP A 134 -29.45 1.34 1.73
CA ASP A 134 -29.32 2.34 0.65
C ASP A 134 -28.56 3.61 1.12
N GLU A 135 -28.72 3.97 2.41
CA GLU A 135 -28.00 5.07 3.04
C GLU A 135 -26.49 4.79 3.11
N ASP A 136 -26.12 3.60 3.58
CA ASP A 136 -24.72 3.17 3.67
C ASP A 136 -24.06 3.03 2.29
N ILE A 137 -24.79 2.54 1.28
CA ILE A 137 -24.33 2.48 -0.11
C ILE A 137 -24.07 3.89 -0.63
N SER A 138 -25.02 4.82 -0.44
CA SER A 138 -24.88 6.21 -0.88
C SER A 138 -23.68 6.88 -0.21
N LYS A 139 -23.45 6.60 1.08
CA LYS A 139 -22.28 7.08 1.82
C LYS A 139 -20.98 6.51 1.25
N ALA A 140 -20.89 5.21 1.01
CA ALA A 140 -19.70 4.58 0.44
C ALA A 140 -19.35 5.14 -0.95
N GLN A 141 -20.34 5.31 -1.81
CA GLN A 141 -20.19 5.91 -3.14
C GLN A 141 -19.74 7.36 -3.06
N ALA A 142 -20.34 8.17 -2.18
CA ALA A 142 -19.93 9.56 -1.98
C ALA A 142 -18.48 9.68 -1.50
N MET A 143 -18.06 8.77 -0.60
CA MET A 143 -16.67 8.72 -0.14
C MET A 143 -15.71 8.30 -1.27
N ALA A 144 -16.11 7.39 -2.16
CA ALA A 144 -15.29 6.99 -3.31
C ALA A 144 -15.12 8.15 -4.31
N VAL A 145 -16.20 8.88 -4.63
CA VAL A 145 -16.15 10.10 -5.45
C VAL A 145 -15.21 11.14 -4.83
N LYS A 146 -15.34 11.40 -3.53
CA LYS A 146 -14.46 12.33 -2.80
C LYS A 146 -12.99 11.94 -2.88
N CYS A 147 -12.69 10.65 -2.77
CA CYS A 147 -11.34 10.11 -2.93
C CYS A 147 -10.79 10.36 -4.35
N LEU A 148 -11.60 10.14 -5.39
CA LEU A 148 -11.20 10.42 -6.78
C LEU A 148 -10.99 11.92 -7.02
N ASP A 149 -11.93 12.76 -6.59
CA ASP A 149 -11.87 14.23 -6.75
C ASP A 149 -10.68 14.85 -6.04
N SER A 150 -10.24 14.24 -4.93
CA SER A 150 -9.06 14.66 -4.17
C SER A 150 -7.75 14.06 -4.69
N ALA A 151 -7.74 13.34 -5.82
CA ALA A 151 -6.59 12.59 -6.31
C ALA A 151 -5.98 11.68 -5.23
N TYR A 152 -6.85 10.91 -4.57
CA TYR A 152 -6.56 9.95 -3.51
C TYR A 152 -6.06 10.54 -2.17
N GLN A 153 -6.15 11.86 -1.98
CA GLN A 153 -5.73 12.49 -0.72
C GLN A 153 -6.78 12.39 0.40
N ASP A 154 -8.04 12.05 0.09
CA ASP A 154 -9.14 11.99 1.06
C ASP A 154 -10.04 10.77 0.80
N CYS A 155 -9.61 9.60 1.32
CA CYS A 155 -10.23 8.30 1.05
C CYS A 155 -10.76 7.60 2.31
N GLY A 156 -11.25 8.35 3.29
CA GLY A 156 -12.02 7.78 4.42
C GLY A 156 -11.22 6.95 5.42
N HIS A 157 -9.94 7.28 5.64
CA HIS A 157 -9.05 6.70 6.65
C HIS A 157 -8.78 7.67 7.79
#